data_AF-A0A6M1UDP6-F1
#
_entry.id   AF-A0A6M1UDP6-F1
#
_cell.length_a   1.000
_cell.length_b   1.000
_cell.length_c   1.000
_cell.angle_alpha   90.00
_cell.angle_beta   90.00
_cell.angle_gamma   90.00
#
_symmetry.space_group_name_H-M   'P 1'
#
loop_
_entity.id
_entity.type
_entity.pdbx_description
1 polymer ?
#
loop_
_entity_poly.entity_id
_entity_poly.type
_entity_poly.pdbx_seq_one_letter_code
_entity_poly.pdbx_strand_id
1 'polypeptide(L)'
;MRGCLLRERVRGEEDGTATLHSLYFMLCLAGMISLLLLIGQVGYLQMKTQQTADLITKGARAAGAWVHVDPESGEVTKRLFATKQEARRYDADIIRGAREEAEILYELNEPGLQKDVETIVAEHQKGERKSLYRQGIYHLRLQVESNVPLFWEMIELLLERVSQSEV
;
A
#
# COMPACT_ATOMS: atom_id res chain seq x y z
N MET A 1 29.74 -22.63 -61.48
CA MET A 1 29.65 -23.24 -60.12
C MET A 1 30.10 -22.32 -58.97
N ARG A 2 31.18 -21.52 -59.09
CA ARG A 2 31.62 -20.61 -58.00
C ARG A 2 30.60 -19.55 -57.57
N GLY A 3 29.78 -19.02 -58.48
CA GLY A 3 28.76 -18.02 -58.15
C GLY A 3 27.55 -18.54 -57.37
N CYS A 4 27.30 -19.85 -57.35
CA CYS A 4 26.18 -20.46 -56.62
C CYS A 4 26.51 -20.62 -55.13
N LEU A 5 27.74 -21.07 -54.82
CA LEU A 5 28.25 -21.21 -53.45
C LEU A 5 28.45 -19.86 -52.74
N LEU A 6 28.87 -18.81 -53.46
CA LEU A 6 28.95 -17.45 -52.90
C LEU A 6 27.56 -16.90 -52.54
N ARG A 7 26.54 -17.22 -53.36
CA ARG A 7 25.18 -16.75 -53.13
C ARG A 7 24.52 -17.45 -51.94
N GLU A 8 24.74 -18.74 -51.76
CA GLU A 8 24.28 -19.48 -50.57
C GLU A 8 24.98 -19.03 -49.29
N ARG A 9 26.28 -18.71 -49.35
CA ARG A 9 27.04 -18.20 -48.20
C ARG A 9 26.57 -16.81 -47.77
N VAL A 10 26.37 -15.89 -48.71
CA VAL A 10 25.83 -14.55 -48.43
C VAL A 10 24.40 -14.63 -47.88
N ARG A 11 23.56 -15.51 -48.42
CA ARG A 11 22.19 -15.72 -47.91
C ARG A 11 22.17 -16.28 -46.49
N GLY A 12 23.05 -17.24 -46.17
CA GLY A 12 23.21 -17.78 -44.82
C GLY A 12 23.78 -16.78 -43.81
N GLU A 13 24.67 -15.87 -44.25
CA GLU A 13 25.17 -14.76 -43.43
C GLU A 13 24.10 -13.69 -43.20
N GLU A 14 23.28 -13.36 -44.21
CA GLU A 14 22.13 -12.45 -44.09
C GLU A 14 21.01 -13.04 -43.20
N ASP A 15 20.67 -14.32 -43.36
CA ASP A 15 19.69 -15.01 -42.51
C ASP A 15 20.22 -15.20 -41.07
N GLY A 16 21.52 -15.45 -40.91
CA GLY A 16 22.19 -15.55 -39.60
C GLY A 16 22.25 -14.22 -38.85
N THR A 17 22.50 -13.12 -39.56
CA THR A 17 22.47 -11.77 -38.98
C THR A 17 21.04 -11.32 -38.67
N ALA A 18 20.07 -11.62 -39.54
CA ALA A 18 18.66 -11.33 -39.31
C ALA A 18 18.09 -12.10 -38.10
N THR A 19 18.47 -13.36 -37.93
CA THR A 19 18.07 -14.17 -36.76
C THR A 19 18.71 -13.65 -35.46
N LEU A 20 19.98 -13.26 -35.49
CA LEU A 20 20.65 -12.66 -34.33
C LEU A 20 20.01 -11.32 -33.94
N HIS A 21 19.70 -10.45 -34.91
CA HIS A 21 19.00 -9.20 -34.66
C HIS A 21 17.57 -9.41 -34.13
N SER A 22 16.86 -10.41 -34.66
CA SER A 22 15.52 -10.76 -34.18
C SER A 22 15.55 -11.27 -32.74
N LEU A 23 16.53 -12.12 -32.39
CA LEU A 23 16.73 -12.59 -31.02
C LEU A 23 17.06 -11.43 -30.07
N TYR A 24 17.97 -10.54 -30.48
CA TYR A 24 18.31 -9.35 -29.71
C TYR A 24 17.09 -8.47 -29.47
N PHE A 25 16.28 -8.22 -30.50
CA PHE A 25 15.05 -7.45 -30.39
C PHE A 25 14.05 -8.10 -29.41
N MET A 26 13.88 -9.42 -29.47
CA MET A 26 13.01 -10.16 -28.56
C MET A 26 13.50 -10.08 -27.11
N LEU A 27 14.81 -10.14 -26.87
CA LEU A 27 15.40 -9.97 -25.54
C LEU A 27 15.16 -8.56 -25.00
N CYS A 28 15.34 -7.53 -25.84
CA CYS A 28 15.03 -6.14 -25.46
C CYS A 28 13.54 -5.96 -25.14
N LEU A 29 12.66 -6.54 -25.95
CA LEU A 29 11.22 -6.47 -25.74
C LEU A 29 10.80 -7.17 -24.44
N ALA A 30 11.32 -8.38 -24.19
CA ALA A 30 11.07 -9.12 -22.95
C ALA A 30 11.56 -8.33 -21.73
N GLY A 31 12.74 -7.71 -21.82
CA GLY A 31 13.26 -6.87 -20.75
C GLY A 31 12.41 -5.63 -20.46
N MET A 32 11.92 -4.97 -21.51
CA MET A 32 11.00 -3.84 -21.37
C MET A 32 9.68 -4.28 -20.72
N ILE A 33 9.12 -5.42 -21.11
CA ILE A 33 7.90 -5.98 -20.52
C ILE A 33 8.11 -6.31 -19.04
N SER A 34 9.24 -6.94 -18.69
CA SER A 34 9.57 -7.26 -17.30
C SER A 34 9.63 -6.00 -16.43
N LEU A 35 10.22 -4.92 -16.94
CA LEU A 35 10.29 -3.64 -16.23
C LEU A 35 8.90 -3.01 -16.05
N LEU A 36 8.05 -3.05 -17.08
CA LEU A 36 6.67 -2.54 -17.00
C LEU A 36 5.84 -3.32 -15.98
N LEU A 37 6.00 -4.65 -15.92
CA LEU A 37 5.35 -5.49 -14.91
C LEU A 37 5.81 -5.13 -13.50
N LEU A 38 7.11 -4.92 -13.29
CA LEU A 38 7.64 -4.49 -12.00
C LEU A 38 7.03 -3.16 -11.56
N ILE A 39 6.99 -2.15 -12.45
CA ILE A 39 6.39 -0.85 -12.17
C ILE A 39 4.90 -1.01 -11.82
N GLY A 40 4.18 -1.85 -12.56
CA GLY A 40 2.77 -2.14 -12.31
C GLY A 40 2.55 -2.79 -10.93
N GLN A 41 3.37 -3.77 -10.56
CA GLN A 41 3.30 -4.46 -9.26
C GLN A 41 3.60 -3.51 -8.10
N VAL A 42 4.66 -2.70 -8.22
CA VAL A 42 5.00 -1.67 -7.22
C VAL A 42 3.85 -0.67 -7.07
N GLY A 43 3.30 -0.17 -8.19
CA GLY A 43 2.17 0.77 -8.18
C GLY A 43 0.92 0.18 -7.55
N TYR A 44 0.60 -1.07 -7.86
CA TYR A 44 -0.54 -1.78 -7.27
C TYR A 44 -0.37 -1.95 -5.76
N LEU A 45 0.81 -2.38 -5.30
CA LEU A 45 1.10 -2.54 -3.88
C LEU A 45 1.01 -1.21 -3.14
N GLN A 46 1.58 -0.13 -3.69
CA GLN A 46 1.47 1.22 -3.13
C GLN A 46 0.01 1.67 -2.99
N MET A 47 -0.82 1.44 -4.02
CA MET A 47 -2.23 1.83 -3.99
C MET A 47 -3.00 1.04 -2.93
N LYS A 48 -2.76 -0.27 -2.84
CA LYS A 48 -3.40 -1.17 -1.88
C LYS A 48 -3.03 -0.83 -0.43
N THR A 49 -1.75 -0.57 -0.18
CA THR A 49 -1.23 -0.09 1.12
C THR A 49 -1.90 1.23 1.50
N GLN A 50 -1.99 2.20 0.58
CA GLN A 50 -2.64 3.49 0.82
C GLN A 50 -4.14 3.33 1.11
N GLN A 51 -4.85 2.56 0.28
CA GLN A 51 -6.29 2.31 0.46
C GLN A 51 -6.59 1.63 1.80
N THR A 52 -5.76 0.67 2.20
CA THR A 52 -5.90 0.00 3.49
C THR A 52 -5.66 0.96 4.63
N ALA A 53 -4.62 1.79 4.54
CA ALA A 53 -4.35 2.80 5.56
C ALA A 53 -5.51 3.80 5.67
N ASP A 54 -6.06 4.27 4.55
CA ASP A 54 -7.20 5.19 4.53
C ASP A 54 -8.49 4.56 5.05
N LEU A 55 -8.73 3.28 4.75
CA LEU A 55 -9.87 2.54 5.27
C LEU A 55 -9.80 2.44 6.80
N ILE A 56 -8.65 2.03 7.32
CA ILE A 56 -8.43 1.89 8.77
C ILE A 56 -8.57 3.25 9.46
N THR A 57 -7.94 4.32 8.96
CA THR A 57 -8.01 5.63 9.62
C THR A 57 -9.42 6.23 9.60
N LYS A 58 -10.15 6.09 8.48
CA LYS A 58 -11.54 6.57 8.36
C LYS A 58 -12.50 5.75 9.20
N GLY A 59 -12.35 4.43 9.24
CA GLY A 59 -13.16 3.53 10.06
C GLY A 59 -12.95 3.78 11.55
N ALA A 60 -11.68 3.86 11.98
CA ALA A 60 -11.28 4.24 13.33
C ALA A 60 -11.91 5.57 13.76
N ARG A 61 -11.85 6.58 12.89
CA ARG A 61 -12.48 7.88 13.12
C ARG A 61 -14.00 7.74 13.30
N ALA A 62 -14.67 7.06 12.37
CA ALA A 62 -16.13 6.92 12.38
C ALA A 62 -16.63 6.22 13.65
N ALA A 63 -15.89 5.21 14.13
CA ALA A 63 -16.25 4.48 15.35
C ALA A 63 -16.00 5.31 16.62
N GLY A 64 -14.83 5.95 16.73
CA GLY A 64 -14.40 6.62 17.97
C GLY A 64 -14.81 8.08 18.08
N ALA A 65 -15.42 8.68 17.06
CA ALA A 65 -15.78 10.10 17.06
C ALA A 65 -16.99 10.36 17.95
N TRP A 66 -16.85 11.37 18.80
CA TRP A 66 -17.93 11.89 19.61
C TRP A 66 -18.02 13.40 19.42
N VAL A 67 -19.23 13.88 19.19
CA VAL A 67 -19.54 15.29 18.98
C VAL A 67 -20.57 15.68 20.02
N HIS A 68 -20.21 16.62 20.88
CA HIS A 68 -21.11 17.23 21.85
C HIS A 68 -21.39 18.67 21.45
N VAL A 69 -22.67 19.02 21.44
CA VAL A 69 -23.11 20.40 21.26
C VAL A 69 -23.63 20.86 22.61
N ASP A 70 -22.97 21.86 23.17
CA ASP A 70 -23.43 22.47 24.41
C ASP A 70 -24.77 23.20 24.15
N PRO A 71 -25.85 22.82 24.84
CA PRO A 71 -27.17 23.40 24.62
C PRO A 71 -27.28 24.87 25.04
N GLU A 72 -26.38 25.39 25.88
CA GLU A 72 -26.41 26.78 26.36
C GLU A 72 -25.52 27.71 25.52
N SER A 73 -24.32 27.27 25.16
CA SER A 73 -23.35 28.09 24.41
C SER A 73 -23.39 27.85 22.90
N GLY A 74 -23.96 26.72 22.45
CA GLY A 74 -23.90 26.28 21.06
C GLY A 74 -22.50 25.81 20.64
N GLU A 75 -21.53 25.72 21.55
CA GLU A 75 -20.18 25.28 21.24
C GLU A 75 -20.15 23.79 20.87
N VAL A 76 -19.47 23.48 19.76
CA VAL A 76 -19.30 22.11 19.28
C VAL A 76 -17.95 21.58 19.73
N THR A 77 -17.97 20.61 20.64
CA THR A 77 -16.77 19.90 21.06
C THR A 77 -16.68 18.57 20.33
N LYS A 78 -15.63 18.40 19.53
CA LYS A 78 -15.29 17.14 18.85
C LYS A 78 -14.17 16.44 19.60
N ARG A 79 -14.32 15.14 19.85
CA ARG A 79 -13.28 14.32 20.47
C ARG A 79 -13.28 12.93 19.87
N LEU A 80 -12.08 12.36 19.73
CA LEU A 80 -11.90 10.96 19.37
C LEU A 80 -11.49 10.16 20.61
N PHE A 81 -12.20 9.07 20.89
CA PHE A 81 -11.86 8.17 22.00
C PHE A 81 -11.12 6.95 21.49
N ALA A 82 -10.05 6.55 22.19
CA ALA A 82 -9.24 5.41 21.76
C ALA A 82 -9.96 4.08 22.02
N THR A 83 -10.63 3.96 23.17
CA THR A 83 -11.31 2.74 23.63
C THR A 83 -12.73 3.03 24.07
N LYS A 84 -13.61 2.03 24.04
CA LYS A 84 -14.97 2.15 24.59
C LYS A 84 -14.96 2.43 26.09
N GLN A 85 -13.98 1.87 26.80
CA GLN A 85 -13.82 2.12 28.24
C GLN A 85 -13.46 3.58 28.54
N GLU A 86 -12.64 4.22 27.70
CA GLU A 86 -12.35 5.65 27.81
C GLU A 86 -13.62 6.47 27.61
N ALA A 87 -14.39 6.20 26.55
CA ALA A 87 -15.62 6.93 26.25
C ALA A 87 -16.66 6.86 27.37
N ARG A 88 -16.84 5.68 27.98
CA ARG A 88 -17.73 5.51 29.14
C ARG A 88 -17.36 6.37 30.34
N ARG A 89 -16.08 6.68 30.55
CA ARG A 89 -15.65 7.58 31.63
C ARG A 89 -16.03 9.04 31.38
N TYR A 90 -16.33 9.39 30.13
CA TYR A 90 -16.75 10.71 29.69
C TYR A 90 -18.23 10.78 29.33
N ASP A 91 -19.00 9.74 29.66
CA ASP A 91 -20.43 9.60 29.33
C ASP A 91 -20.71 9.76 27.81
N ALA A 92 -19.72 9.40 26.99
CA ALA A 92 -19.82 9.41 25.54
C ALA A 92 -20.36 8.06 25.06
N ASP A 93 -21.50 8.09 24.36
CA ASP A 93 -22.08 6.92 23.72
C ASP A 93 -21.42 6.67 22.36
N ILE A 94 -20.48 5.72 22.33
CA ILE A 94 -19.84 5.22 21.12
C ILE A 94 -19.98 3.71 21.02
N ILE A 95 -20.10 3.21 19.80
CA ILE A 95 -20.20 1.76 19.54
C ILE A 95 -18.89 1.07 19.95
N ARG A 96 -17.75 1.64 19.56
CA ARG A 96 -16.40 1.11 19.75
C ARG A 96 -15.36 2.24 19.71
N GLY A 97 -14.25 2.10 20.41
CA GLY A 97 -13.15 3.09 20.36
C GLY A 97 -12.40 3.06 19.02
N ALA A 98 -11.75 4.18 18.68
CA ALA A 98 -11.02 4.31 17.43
C ALA A 98 -9.87 3.30 17.28
N ARG A 99 -9.16 2.98 18.37
CA ARG A 99 -8.08 1.99 18.36
C ARG A 99 -8.64 0.58 18.19
N GLU A 100 -9.67 0.24 18.96
CA GLU A 100 -10.34 -1.06 18.89
C GLU A 100 -10.88 -1.34 17.47
N GLU A 101 -11.47 -0.33 16.82
CA GLU A 101 -11.94 -0.46 15.43
C GLU A 101 -10.77 -0.59 14.44
N ALA A 102 -9.69 0.18 14.65
CA ALA A 102 -8.53 0.11 13.77
C ALA A 102 -7.83 -1.25 13.81
N GLU A 103 -7.73 -1.87 14.99
CA GLU A 103 -7.18 -3.20 15.18
C GLU A 103 -8.01 -4.25 14.42
N ILE A 104 -9.34 -4.18 14.52
CA ILE A 104 -10.24 -5.09 13.79
C ILE A 104 -10.14 -4.89 12.28
N LEU A 105 -10.13 -3.64 11.81
CA LEU A 105 -9.99 -3.35 10.39
C LEU A 105 -8.62 -3.78 9.85
N TYR A 106 -7.57 -3.69 10.67
CA TYR A 106 -6.27 -4.23 10.33
C TYR A 106 -6.32 -5.75 10.17
N GLU A 107 -6.83 -6.48 11.16
CA GLU A 107 -6.95 -7.96 11.12
C GLU A 107 -7.78 -8.45 9.92
N LEU A 108 -8.84 -7.73 9.55
CA LEU A 108 -9.69 -8.08 8.41
C LEU A 108 -8.98 -7.85 7.05
N ASN A 109 -8.04 -6.91 6.97
CA ASN A 109 -7.34 -6.57 5.73
C ASN A 109 -5.93 -7.16 5.64
N GLU A 110 -5.37 -7.63 6.76
CA GLU A 110 -4.04 -8.23 6.84
C GLU A 110 -3.87 -9.40 5.87
N PRO A 111 -4.79 -10.39 5.75
CA PRO A 111 -4.62 -11.49 4.79
C PRO A 111 -4.62 -11.01 3.33
N GLY A 112 -5.32 -9.92 3.06
CA GLY A 112 -5.33 -9.27 1.76
C GLY A 112 -3.96 -8.67 1.43
N LEU A 113 -3.30 -8.05 2.40
CA LEU A 113 -1.96 -7.46 2.25
C LEU A 113 -0.84 -8.52 2.28
N GLN A 114 -0.87 -9.49 3.19
CA GLN A 114 0.17 -10.53 3.36
C GLN A 114 0.33 -11.43 2.14
N LYS A 115 -0.69 -11.57 1.28
CA LYS A 115 -0.57 -12.35 0.03
C LYS A 115 0.55 -11.86 -0.88
N ASP A 116 0.89 -10.57 -0.80
CA ASP A 116 1.85 -9.91 -1.67
C ASP A 116 3.06 -9.35 -0.88
N VAL A 117 3.18 -9.66 0.42
CA VAL A 117 4.02 -8.93 1.40
C VAL A 117 4.53 -9.88 2.48
N GLU A 118 5.82 -9.80 2.82
CA GLU A 118 6.46 -10.60 3.86
C GLU A 118 6.25 -10.04 5.27
N THR A 119 6.37 -8.71 5.43
CA THR A 119 6.19 -8.04 6.73
C THR A 119 5.22 -6.87 6.60
N ILE A 120 4.26 -6.78 7.53
CA ILE A 120 3.39 -5.61 7.69
C ILE A 120 3.57 -5.07 9.11
N VAL A 121 4.00 -3.82 9.24
CA VAL A 121 4.06 -3.12 10.53
C VAL A 121 3.04 -2.00 10.51
N ALA A 122 2.03 -2.11 11.38
CA ALA A 122 1.02 -1.08 11.61
C ALA A 122 1.31 -0.34 12.90
N GLU A 123 1.83 0.89 12.80
CA GLU A 123 2.01 1.79 13.95
C GLU A 123 0.80 2.71 14.08
N HIS A 124 -0.09 2.36 15.00
CA HIS A 124 -1.25 3.17 15.37
C HIS A 124 -0.81 4.35 16.24
N GLN A 125 -1.09 5.57 15.77
CA GLN A 125 -0.64 6.84 16.34
C GLN A 125 0.88 6.98 16.50
N LYS A 126 1.43 8.08 15.98
CA LYS A 126 2.82 8.50 16.22
C LYS A 126 3.10 8.63 17.74
N GLY A 127 3.54 7.55 18.38
CA GLY A 127 3.85 7.45 19.81
C GLY A 127 2.68 7.65 20.77
N GLU A 128 1.46 7.19 20.43
CA GLU A 128 0.27 7.26 21.32
C GLU A 128 -0.01 8.65 21.93
N ARG A 129 0.24 9.73 21.17
CA ARG A 129 0.05 11.09 21.68
C ARG A 129 -1.43 11.36 21.93
N LYS A 130 -1.83 11.32 23.20
CA LYS A 130 -3.19 11.67 23.69
C LYS A 130 -3.71 13.02 23.18
N SER A 131 -2.84 13.95 22.81
CA SER A 131 -3.22 15.24 22.21
C SER A 131 -3.91 15.10 20.85
N LEU A 132 -3.54 14.10 20.03
CA LEU A 132 -4.14 13.88 18.71
C LEU A 132 -5.59 13.40 18.83
N TYR A 133 -5.87 12.49 19.76
CA TYR A 133 -7.25 12.08 20.09
C TYR A 133 -8.13 13.25 20.53
N ARG A 134 -7.57 14.18 21.32
CA ARG A 134 -8.29 15.40 21.72
C ARG A 134 -8.59 16.34 20.56
N GLN A 135 -7.75 16.35 19.53
CA GLN A 135 -7.96 17.11 18.30
C GLN A 135 -8.85 16.38 17.29
N GLY A 136 -9.30 15.16 17.60
CA GLY A 136 -10.09 14.37 16.67
C GLY A 136 -9.25 13.72 15.56
N ILE A 137 -7.94 13.56 15.74
CA ILE A 137 -7.04 13.09 14.70
C ILE A 137 -6.65 11.64 14.96
N TYR A 138 -6.94 10.76 13.98
CA TYR A 138 -6.41 9.40 13.94
C TYR A 138 -5.28 9.31 12.93
N HIS A 139 -4.15 8.73 13.33
CA HIS A 139 -2.95 8.58 12.52
C HIS A 139 -2.55 7.10 12.46
N LEU A 140 -2.22 6.61 11.28
CA LEU A 140 -1.71 5.27 11.05
C LEU A 140 -0.48 5.35 10.14
N ARG A 141 0.58 4.64 10.52
CA ARG A 141 1.70 4.34 9.64
C ARG A 141 1.67 2.85 9.32
N LEU A 142 1.63 2.54 8.03
CA LEU A 142 1.67 1.18 7.51
C LEU A 142 2.99 1.02 6.75
N GLN A 143 3.83 0.11 7.22
CA GLN A 143 5.05 -0.30 6.55
C GLN A 143 4.85 -1.72 6.00
N VAL A 144 5.28 -1.92 4.76
CA VAL A 144 5.01 -3.10 3.96
C VAL A 144 6.32 -3.50 3.27
N GLU A 145 6.81 -4.70 3.56
CA GLU A 145 8.03 -5.27 2.98
C GLU A 145 7.67 -6.41 2.04
N SER A 146 8.08 -6.34 0.78
CA SER A 146 7.72 -7.33 -0.23
C SER A 146 8.91 -7.69 -1.10
N ASN A 147 9.09 -8.99 -1.38
CA ASN A 147 10.10 -9.46 -2.32
C ASN A 147 9.48 -9.65 -3.71
N VAL A 148 9.93 -8.85 -4.67
CA VAL A 148 9.39 -8.86 -6.04
C VAL A 148 10.44 -9.39 -7.02
N PRO A 149 10.09 -10.36 -7.88
CA PRO A 149 11.02 -10.87 -8.88
C PRO A 149 11.31 -9.81 -9.96
N LEU A 150 12.59 -9.52 -10.19
CA LEU A 150 13.06 -8.78 -11.36
C LEU A 150 14.10 -9.62 -12.10
N PHE A 151 13.75 -10.06 -13.32
CA PHE A 151 14.57 -11.00 -14.09
C PHE A 151 14.87 -12.29 -13.31
N TRP A 152 16.12 -12.43 -12.85
CA TRP A 152 16.64 -13.60 -12.14
C TRP A 152 16.90 -13.33 -10.66
N GLU A 153 16.59 -12.14 -10.18
CA GLU A 153 16.84 -11.70 -8.81
C GLU A 153 15.53 -11.34 -8.11
N MET A 154 15.49 -11.55 -6.80
CA MET A 154 14.42 -11.03 -5.95
C MET A 154 14.88 -9.68 -5.40
N ILE A 155 14.05 -8.67 -5.56
CA ILE A 155 14.32 -7.33 -5.04
C ILE A 155 13.42 -7.09 -3.84
N GLU A 156 14.02 -6.69 -2.73
CA GLU A 156 13.31 -6.26 -1.54
C GLU A 156 12.76 -4.85 -1.74
N LEU A 157 11.44 -4.72 -1.62
CA LEU A 157 10.72 -3.46 -1.69
C LEU A 157 10.20 -3.11 -0.30
N LEU A 158 10.72 -2.02 0.25
CA LEU A 158 10.19 -1.39 1.45
C LEU A 158 9.25 -0.25 1.05
N LEU A 159 7.97 -0.37 1.39
CA LEU A 159 6.96 0.66 1.19
C LEU A 159 6.42 1.16 2.51
N GLU A 160 6.52 2.47 2.72
CA GLU A 160 5.96 3.13 3.89
C GLU A 160 4.86 4.12 3.47
N ARG A 161 3.70 4.03 4.12
CA ARG A 161 2.59 4.98 3.97
C ARG A 161 2.08 5.46 5.30
N VAL A 162 1.74 6.74 5.33
CA VAL A 162 1.14 7.41 6.48
C VAL A 162 -0.22 7.95 6.06
N SER A 163 -1.25 7.63 6.83
CA SER A 163 -2.59 8.17 6.65
C SER A 163 -3.04 8.88 7.93
N GLN A 164 -3.74 10.01 7.76
CA GLN A 164 -4.30 10.82 8.83
C GLN A 164 -5.74 11.18 8.49
N SER A 165 -6.64 11.06 9.47
CA SER A 165 -8.04 11.46 9.35
C SER A 165 -8.46 12.33 10.53
N GLU A 166 -9.17 13.43 10.25
CA GLU A 166 -9.64 14.43 11.23
C GLU A 166 -11.18 14.42 11.34
N VAL A 167 -11.72 14.72 12.53
CA VAL A 167 -13.18 14.74 12.83
C VAL A 167 -13.86 16.02 12.37
#